data_AF-A0A432FYV0-F1
#
_entry.id   AF-A0A432FYV0-F1
#
_cell.length_a   1.000
_cell.length_b   1.000
_cell.length_c   1.000
_cell.angle_alpha   90.00
_cell.angle_beta   90.00
_cell.angle_gamma   90.00
#
_symmetry.space_group_name_H-M   'P 1'
#
loop_
_entity.id
_entity.type
_entity.pdbx_description
1 polymer ?
#
loop_
_entity_poly.entity_id
_entity_poly.type
_entity_poly.pdbx_seq_one_letter_code
_entity_poly.pdbx_strand_id
1 'polypeptide(L)'
;MFALRREMQAVAEYSALGDSRRLGQWLERLEADYRKIGEMVPEWQDELELELFERMRKAGSPEALARLQRKLRRSCQGCHREYKLVAALRYRTPDFTTVKVESSESMEEETYSAVMKRLTLLVNRVKIASVDGRRKAALDALDALQVRLADLGESCQACHKESAARERILGKAAGDSLTHVRAGIESDDVRSTGRYLGEFAVRVCADCHAIHRLQSDLRRLLSKR
;
A
#
# COMPACT_ATOMS: atom_id res chain seq x y z
N MET A 1 12.08 11.54 5.13
CA MET A 1 11.16 11.99 6.21
C MET A 1 11.60 11.62 7.62
N PHE A 2 11.90 10.36 7.95
CA PHE A 2 12.41 10.02 9.29
C PHE A 2 13.76 10.68 9.61
N ALA A 3 14.62 10.85 8.60
CA ALA A 3 15.89 11.60 8.70
C ALA A 3 15.65 13.06 9.12
N LEU A 4 14.90 13.82 8.31
CA LEU A 4 14.51 15.21 8.60
C LEU A 4 13.94 15.43 10.02
N ARG A 5 13.10 14.52 10.53
CA ARG A 5 12.59 14.65 11.90
C ARG A 5 13.71 14.52 12.94
N ARG A 6 14.62 13.55 12.78
CA ARG A 6 15.77 13.37 13.68
C ARG A 6 16.74 14.54 13.58
N GLU A 7 16.98 15.05 12.39
CA GLU A 7 17.86 16.20 12.16
C GLU A 7 17.29 17.47 12.80
N MET A 8 15.98 17.73 12.65
CA MET A 8 15.30 18.80 13.36
C MET A 8 15.45 18.69 14.89
N GLN A 9 15.33 17.47 15.42
CA GLN A 9 15.52 17.22 16.85
C GLN A 9 16.98 17.45 17.27
N ALA A 10 17.95 16.92 16.53
CA ALA A 10 19.36 17.08 16.82
C ALA A 10 19.80 18.55 16.81
N VAL A 11 19.30 19.36 15.87
CA VAL A 11 19.54 20.81 15.85
C VAL A 11 19.02 21.47 17.13
N ALA A 12 17.85 21.07 17.63
CA ALA A 12 17.30 21.61 18.87
C ALA A 12 18.12 21.18 20.10
N GLU A 13 18.52 19.90 20.16
CA GLU A 13 19.31 19.34 21.25
C GLU A 13 20.70 19.98 21.35
N TYR A 14 21.45 20.03 20.24
CA TYR A 14 22.80 20.59 20.25
C TYR A 14 22.81 22.11 20.40
N SER A 15 21.75 22.80 19.98
CA SER A 15 21.56 24.20 20.31
C SER A 15 21.38 24.42 21.82
N ALA A 16 20.60 23.58 22.50
CA ALA A 16 20.39 23.68 23.95
C ALA A 16 21.66 23.33 24.75
N LEU A 17 22.48 22.41 24.23
CA LEU A 17 23.76 22.01 24.84
C LEU A 17 24.91 23.00 24.55
N GLY A 18 24.73 23.96 23.65
CA GLY A 18 25.81 24.87 23.23
C GLY A 18 26.92 24.20 22.40
N ASP A 19 26.72 22.96 21.93
CA ASP A 19 27.69 22.24 21.10
C ASP A 19 27.63 22.75 19.66
N SER A 20 28.35 23.83 19.40
CA SER A 20 28.37 24.53 18.11
C SER A 20 28.87 23.63 16.97
N ARG A 21 29.78 22.70 17.25
CA ARG A 21 30.35 21.80 16.24
C ARG A 21 29.30 20.81 15.75
N ARG A 22 28.62 20.13 16.66
CA ARG A 22 27.55 19.17 16.29
C ARG A 22 26.33 19.91 15.74
N LEU A 23 25.99 21.08 16.28
CA LEU A 23 24.92 21.92 15.75
C LEU A 23 25.14 22.23 14.26
N GLY A 24 26.34 22.70 13.88
CA GLY A 24 26.68 22.97 12.48
C GLY A 24 26.53 21.73 11.60
N GLN A 25 27.09 20.59 12.03
CA GLN A 25 26.97 19.32 11.31
C GLN A 25 25.51 18.90 11.06
N TRP A 26 24.65 19.03 12.07
CA TRP A 26 23.24 18.64 11.93
C TRP A 26 22.42 19.64 11.13
N LEU A 27 22.77 20.94 11.16
CA LEU A 27 22.17 21.95 10.30
C LEU A 27 22.49 21.71 8.82
N GLU A 28 23.74 21.40 8.49
CA GLU A 28 24.15 21.07 7.12
C GLU A 28 23.42 19.84 6.60
N ARG A 29 23.35 18.79 7.42
CA ARG A 29 22.63 17.57 7.08
C ARG A 29 21.13 17.81 6.86
N LEU A 30 20.51 18.59 7.75
CA LEU A 30 19.09 18.94 7.64
C LEU A 30 18.81 19.72 6.34
N GLU A 31 19.66 20.69 5.98
CA GLU A 31 19.51 21.44 4.73
C GLU A 31 19.63 20.52 3.52
N ALA A 32 20.67 19.69 3.49
CA ALA A 32 20.92 18.78 2.38
C ALA A 32 19.76 17.82 2.16
N ASP A 33 19.22 17.21 3.22
CA ASP A 33 18.09 16.30 3.11
C ASP A 33 16.75 17.02 2.82
N TYR A 34 16.60 18.29 3.23
CA TYR A 34 15.40 19.07 2.94
C TYR A 34 15.38 19.51 1.46
N ARG A 35 16.53 19.90 0.91
CA ARG A 35 16.70 20.24 -0.52
C ARG A 35 16.33 19.08 -1.46
N LYS A 36 16.67 17.84 -1.08
CA LYS A 36 16.31 16.63 -1.84
C LYS A 36 14.82 16.49 -2.11
N ILE A 37 13.94 17.13 -1.33
CA ILE A 37 12.49 17.11 -1.59
C ILE A 37 12.20 17.72 -2.97
N GLY A 38 12.80 18.86 -3.29
CA GLY A 38 12.62 19.54 -4.58
C GLY A 38 13.35 18.82 -5.72
N GLU A 39 14.46 18.16 -5.42
CA GLU A 39 15.15 17.32 -6.42
C GLU A 39 14.31 16.09 -6.83
N MET A 40 13.60 15.49 -5.86
CA MET A 40 12.71 14.34 -6.13
C MET A 40 11.38 14.75 -6.77
N VAL A 41 10.89 15.96 -6.46
CA VAL A 41 9.64 16.51 -7.00
C VAL A 41 9.90 17.97 -7.38
N PRO A 42 10.42 18.22 -8.62
CA PRO A 42 10.81 19.55 -9.07
C PRO A 42 9.72 20.61 -8.93
N GLU A 43 8.47 20.22 -9.05
CA GLU A 43 7.29 21.09 -8.90
C GLU A 43 7.14 21.66 -7.48
N TRP A 44 7.83 21.09 -6.49
CA TRP A 44 7.81 21.57 -5.10
C TRP A 44 9.04 22.40 -4.74
N GLN A 45 9.93 22.68 -5.69
CA GLN A 45 11.16 23.41 -5.43
C GLN A 45 10.89 24.80 -4.79
N ASP A 46 9.86 25.49 -5.28
CA ASP A 46 9.48 26.84 -4.81
C ASP A 46 8.73 26.82 -3.46
N GLU A 47 8.26 25.65 -3.03
CA GLU A 47 7.61 25.46 -1.71
C GLU A 47 8.63 25.27 -0.58
N LEU A 48 9.91 25.09 -0.91
CA LEU A 48 10.98 24.88 0.05
C LEU A 48 11.56 26.20 0.54
N GLU A 49 11.45 26.44 1.85
CA GLU A 49 12.00 27.65 2.46
C GLU A 49 13.49 27.49 2.82
N LEU A 50 14.31 27.33 1.78
CA LEU A 50 15.75 27.10 1.89
C LEU A 50 16.49 28.27 2.54
N GLU A 51 15.98 29.50 2.43
CA GLU A 51 16.57 30.68 3.04
C GLU A 51 16.54 30.66 4.58
N LEU A 52 15.71 29.79 5.17
CA LEU A 52 15.70 29.58 6.61
C LEU A 52 16.99 28.99 7.14
N PHE A 53 17.70 28.18 6.35
CA PHE A 53 18.93 27.53 6.79
C PHE A 53 20.06 28.54 7.00
N GLU A 54 20.20 29.51 6.10
CA GLU A 54 21.11 30.64 6.28
C GLU A 54 20.80 31.45 7.55
N ARG A 55 19.51 31.65 7.84
CA ARG A 55 19.08 32.34 9.06
C ARG A 55 19.36 31.50 10.31
N MET A 56 19.22 30.17 10.23
CA MET A 56 19.50 29.26 11.33
C MET A 56 20.99 29.21 11.66
N ARG A 57 21.87 29.20 10.66
CA ARG A 57 23.33 29.30 10.85
C ARG A 57 23.75 30.58 11.57
N LYS A 58 23.05 31.69 11.30
CA LYS A 58 23.31 33.01 11.88
C LYS A 58 22.53 33.28 13.17
N ALA A 59 21.82 32.28 13.72
CA ALA A 59 21.04 32.47 14.93
C ALA A 59 21.95 32.73 16.13
N GLY A 60 21.88 33.94 16.70
CA GLY A 60 22.72 34.35 17.83
C GLY A 60 22.32 33.79 19.19
N SER A 61 21.25 33.00 19.28
CA SER A 61 20.83 32.35 20.53
C SER A 61 19.98 31.09 20.27
N PRO A 62 19.91 30.16 21.25
CA PRO A 62 19.02 29.01 21.18
C PRO A 62 17.55 29.38 20.96
N GLU A 63 17.06 30.48 21.54
CA GLU A 63 15.68 30.94 21.38
C GLU A 63 15.43 31.46 19.96
N ALA A 64 16.41 32.15 19.36
CA ALA A 64 16.36 32.60 17.97
C ALA A 64 16.32 31.40 17.01
N LEU A 65 17.17 30.39 17.24
CA LEU A 65 17.17 29.16 16.46
C LEU A 65 15.85 28.39 16.61
N ALA A 66 15.34 28.25 17.84
CA ALA A 66 14.06 27.59 18.08
C ALA A 66 12.88 28.29 17.38
N ARG A 67 12.90 29.63 17.27
CA ARG A 67 11.90 30.39 16.48
C ARG A 67 11.97 30.04 15.00
N LEU A 68 13.16 29.93 14.43
CA LEU A 68 13.37 29.57 13.03
C LEU A 68 12.97 28.11 12.76
N GLN A 69 13.33 27.17 13.64
CA GLN A 69 12.87 25.79 13.56
C GLN A 69 11.34 25.69 13.59
N ARG A 70 10.66 26.51 14.40
CA ARG A 70 9.18 26.58 14.37
C ARG A 70 8.65 27.08 13.02
N LYS A 71 9.33 28.00 12.34
CA LYS A 71 8.94 28.44 10.99
C LYS A 71 9.11 27.31 9.97
N LEU A 72 10.26 26.65 9.96
CA LEU A 72 10.51 25.50 9.09
C LEU A 72 9.47 24.38 9.33
N ARG A 73 9.17 24.07 10.60
CA ARG A 73 8.12 23.09 10.95
C ARG A 73 6.75 23.46 10.38
N ARG A 74 6.39 24.74 10.35
CA ARG A 74 5.12 25.19 9.74
C ARG A 74 5.11 24.99 8.23
N SER A 75 6.20 25.28 7.53
CA SER A 75 6.36 24.96 6.10
C SER A 75 6.18 23.45 5.87
N CYS A 76 6.86 22.58 6.64
CA CYS A 76 6.67 21.13 6.55
C CYS A 76 5.21 20.71 6.79
N GLN A 77 4.52 21.35 7.74
CA GLN A 77 3.12 21.07 8.04
C GLN A 77 2.17 21.54 6.93
N GLY A 78 2.47 22.66 6.26
CA GLY A 78 1.74 23.15 5.09
C GLY A 78 1.82 22.14 3.94
N CYS A 79 3.04 21.81 3.53
CA CYS A 79 3.27 20.82 2.48
C CYS A 79 2.64 19.46 2.82
N HIS A 80 2.73 19.00 4.07
CA HIS A 80 2.07 17.76 4.50
C HIS A 80 0.54 17.82 4.49
N ARG A 81 -0.05 19.00 4.70
CA ARG A 81 -1.50 19.17 4.67
C ARG A 81 -2.00 19.13 3.22
N GLU A 82 -1.28 19.76 2.32
CA GLU A 82 -1.70 19.96 0.94
C GLU A 82 -1.35 18.76 0.05
N TYR A 83 -0.12 18.24 0.16
CA TYR A 83 0.42 17.32 -0.84
C TYR A 83 0.59 15.88 -0.36
N LYS A 84 0.61 15.63 0.96
CA LYS A 84 0.92 14.28 1.50
C LYS A 84 0.00 13.19 0.95
N LEU A 85 -1.31 13.45 0.86
CA LEU A 85 -2.28 12.46 0.38
C LEU A 85 -2.07 12.18 -1.11
N VAL A 86 -2.01 13.22 -1.94
CA VAL A 86 -1.84 13.09 -3.39
C VAL A 86 -0.51 12.43 -3.72
N ALA A 87 0.57 12.82 -3.04
CA ALA A 87 1.88 12.21 -3.21
C ALA A 87 1.90 10.74 -2.78
N ALA A 88 1.23 10.37 -1.67
CA ALA A 88 1.11 8.98 -1.27
C ALA A 88 0.36 8.17 -2.34
N LEU A 89 -0.77 8.66 -2.84
CA LEU A 89 -1.54 7.99 -3.89
C LEU A 89 -0.78 7.91 -5.22
N ARG A 90 -0.01 8.93 -5.59
CA ARG A 90 0.70 8.96 -6.87
C ARG A 90 1.94 8.06 -6.88
N TYR A 91 2.72 8.07 -5.80
CA TYR A 91 4.04 7.45 -5.77
C TYR A 91 4.13 6.16 -4.94
N ARG A 92 3.13 5.84 -4.11
CA ARG A 92 3.15 4.64 -3.25
C ARG A 92 2.07 3.61 -3.58
N THR A 93 1.07 3.98 -4.36
CA THR A 93 0.03 3.05 -4.80
C THR A 93 0.49 2.33 -6.07
N PRO A 94 0.42 1.00 -6.14
CA PRO A 94 0.83 0.25 -7.33
C PRO A 94 -0.05 0.53 -8.54
N ASP A 95 0.53 0.37 -9.72
CA ASP A 95 -0.21 0.37 -10.99
C ASP A 95 -0.50 -1.08 -11.39
N PHE A 96 -1.73 -1.55 -11.19
CA PHE A 96 -2.09 -2.93 -11.54
C PHE A 96 -2.15 -3.17 -13.05
N THR A 97 -2.05 -2.14 -13.90
CA THR A 97 -1.99 -2.34 -15.36
C THR A 97 -0.66 -2.95 -15.80
N THR A 98 0.40 -2.79 -15.01
CA THR A 98 1.73 -3.36 -15.27
C THR A 98 1.96 -4.70 -14.58
N VAL A 99 1.08 -5.10 -13.65
CA VAL A 99 1.19 -6.38 -12.94
C VAL A 99 0.67 -7.51 -13.84
N LYS A 100 1.53 -8.51 -14.03
CA LYS A 100 1.22 -9.77 -14.72
C LYS A 100 1.01 -10.88 -13.71
N VAL A 101 0.16 -11.83 -14.07
CA VAL A 101 -0.12 -13.02 -13.29
C VAL A 101 0.10 -14.22 -14.19
N GLU A 102 1.11 -15.02 -13.89
CA GLU A 102 1.36 -16.29 -14.57
C GLU A 102 0.30 -17.32 -14.16
N SER A 103 -0.12 -18.16 -15.10
CA SER A 103 -1.00 -19.30 -14.85
C SER A 103 -0.15 -20.53 -14.57
N SER A 104 -0.30 -21.18 -13.41
CA SER A 104 0.41 -22.43 -13.15
C SER A 104 -0.03 -23.58 -14.07
N GLU A 105 -1.20 -23.46 -14.70
CA GLU A 105 -1.77 -24.49 -15.58
C GLU A 105 -1.28 -24.35 -17.04
N SER A 106 -1.22 -23.11 -17.55
CA SER A 106 -0.86 -22.85 -18.95
C SER A 106 0.53 -22.26 -19.15
N MET A 107 1.19 -21.80 -18.07
CA MET A 107 2.45 -21.04 -18.10
C MET A 107 2.34 -19.72 -18.87
N GLU A 108 1.12 -19.25 -19.14
CA GLU A 108 0.88 -17.99 -19.85
C GLU A 108 0.71 -16.83 -18.85
N GLU A 109 1.23 -15.67 -19.23
CA GLU A 109 0.99 -14.43 -18.49
C GLU A 109 -0.34 -13.79 -18.87
N GLU A 110 -1.16 -13.50 -17.85
CA GLU A 110 -2.38 -12.73 -18.01
C GLU A 110 -2.29 -11.36 -17.36
N THR A 111 -3.13 -10.44 -17.84
CA THR A 111 -3.31 -9.15 -17.15
C THR A 111 -4.04 -9.36 -15.82
N TYR A 112 -3.67 -8.58 -14.79
CA TYR A 112 -4.34 -8.60 -13.50
C TYR A 112 -5.88 -8.46 -13.61
N SER A 113 -6.36 -7.63 -14.54
CA SER A 113 -7.80 -7.44 -14.81
C SER A 113 -8.48 -8.69 -15.37
N ALA A 114 -7.82 -9.43 -16.27
CA ALA A 114 -8.34 -10.68 -16.81
C ALA A 114 -8.49 -11.74 -15.71
N VAL A 115 -7.49 -11.87 -14.83
CA VAL A 115 -7.53 -12.76 -13.67
C VAL A 115 -8.69 -12.41 -12.73
N MET A 116 -8.88 -11.14 -12.41
CA MET A 116 -9.98 -10.69 -11.54
C MET A 116 -11.36 -11.01 -12.12
N LYS A 117 -11.53 -10.88 -13.45
CA LYS A 117 -12.75 -11.32 -14.13
C LYS A 117 -12.92 -12.83 -14.01
N ARG A 118 -11.85 -13.61 -14.21
CA ARG A 118 -11.89 -15.07 -14.09
C ARG A 118 -12.26 -15.53 -12.68
N LEU A 119 -11.67 -14.94 -11.64
CA LEU A 119 -12.01 -15.23 -10.24
C LEU A 119 -13.48 -14.94 -9.94
N THR A 120 -14.01 -13.82 -10.42
CA THR A 120 -15.44 -13.48 -10.27
C THR A 120 -16.34 -14.54 -10.91
N LEU A 121 -16.00 -15.00 -12.11
CA LEU A 121 -16.74 -16.07 -12.79
C LEU A 121 -16.71 -17.38 -12.01
N LEU A 122 -15.56 -17.75 -11.44
CA LEU A 122 -15.38 -18.99 -10.69
C LEU A 122 -16.19 -18.97 -9.38
N VAL A 123 -16.13 -17.88 -8.61
CA VAL A 123 -16.95 -17.71 -7.38
C VAL A 123 -18.44 -17.85 -7.71
N ASN A 124 -18.90 -17.18 -8.77
CA ASN A 124 -20.30 -17.28 -9.21
C ASN A 124 -20.65 -18.70 -9.66
N ARG A 125 -19.75 -19.38 -10.37
CA ARG A 125 -19.95 -20.76 -10.83
C ARG A 125 -20.07 -21.74 -9.68
N VAL A 126 -19.24 -21.61 -8.64
CA VAL A 126 -19.39 -22.40 -7.39
C VAL A 126 -20.79 -22.20 -6.81
N LYS A 127 -21.23 -20.94 -6.66
CA LYS A 127 -22.54 -20.63 -6.09
C LYS A 127 -23.70 -21.20 -6.91
N ILE A 128 -23.71 -20.94 -8.22
CA ILE A 128 -24.77 -21.39 -9.13
C ILE A 128 -24.84 -22.91 -9.17
N ALA A 129 -23.71 -23.59 -9.40
CA ALA A 129 -23.68 -25.05 -9.49
C ALA A 129 -24.10 -25.73 -8.18
N SER A 130 -23.75 -25.14 -7.03
CA SER A 130 -24.18 -25.66 -5.72
C SER A 130 -25.69 -25.54 -5.52
N VAL A 131 -26.28 -24.40 -5.91
CA VAL A 131 -27.75 -24.20 -5.82
C VAL A 131 -28.50 -25.13 -6.76
N ASP A 132 -27.94 -25.38 -7.95
CA ASP A 132 -28.56 -26.25 -8.96
C ASP A 132 -28.34 -27.76 -8.69
N GLY A 133 -27.69 -28.15 -7.59
CA GLY A 133 -27.37 -29.55 -7.29
C GLY A 133 -26.32 -30.18 -8.23
N ARG A 134 -25.58 -29.35 -9.00
CA ARG A 134 -24.55 -29.79 -9.95
C ARG A 134 -23.21 -29.99 -9.25
N ARG A 135 -23.14 -30.97 -8.34
CA ARG A 135 -22.00 -31.18 -7.42
C ARG A 135 -20.63 -31.17 -8.09
N LYS A 136 -20.43 -32.00 -9.13
CA LYS A 136 -19.15 -32.06 -9.86
C LYS A 136 -18.73 -30.69 -10.39
N ALA A 137 -19.67 -29.97 -11.03
CA ALA A 137 -19.37 -28.65 -11.59
C ALA A 137 -19.06 -27.59 -10.51
N ALA A 138 -19.61 -27.74 -9.30
CA ALA A 138 -19.29 -26.88 -8.16
C ALA A 138 -17.88 -27.16 -7.61
N LEU A 139 -17.51 -28.44 -7.48
CA LEU A 139 -16.17 -28.84 -7.06
C LEU A 139 -15.10 -28.42 -8.09
N ASP A 140 -15.33 -28.70 -9.37
CA ASP A 140 -14.41 -28.30 -10.45
C ASP A 140 -14.18 -26.77 -10.45
N ALA A 141 -15.23 -25.99 -10.21
CA ALA A 141 -15.14 -24.54 -10.12
C ALA A 141 -14.40 -24.06 -8.86
N LEU A 142 -14.54 -24.77 -7.74
CA LEU A 142 -13.85 -24.47 -6.49
C LEU A 142 -12.35 -24.78 -6.60
N ASP A 143 -12.00 -25.90 -7.24
CA ASP A 143 -10.61 -26.28 -7.51
C ASP A 143 -9.92 -25.23 -8.39
N ALA A 144 -10.57 -24.86 -9.50
CA ALA A 144 -10.07 -23.80 -10.38
C ALA A 144 -9.98 -22.44 -9.67
N LEU A 145 -10.90 -22.13 -8.74
CA LEU A 145 -10.82 -20.92 -7.92
C LEU A 145 -9.59 -20.95 -7.01
N GLN A 146 -9.32 -22.08 -6.35
CA GLN A 146 -8.16 -22.26 -5.47
C GLN A 146 -6.85 -22.07 -6.23
N VAL A 147 -6.70 -22.72 -7.38
CA VAL A 147 -5.51 -22.60 -8.24
C VAL A 147 -5.33 -21.14 -8.67
N ARG A 148 -6.37 -20.51 -9.22
CA ARG A 148 -6.22 -19.14 -9.72
C ARG A 148 -5.98 -18.10 -8.63
N LEU A 149 -6.47 -18.34 -7.40
CA LEU A 149 -6.13 -17.50 -6.25
C LEU A 149 -4.67 -17.66 -5.83
N ALA A 150 -4.13 -18.88 -5.90
CA ALA A 150 -2.73 -19.12 -5.59
C ALA A 150 -1.82 -18.39 -6.59
N ASP A 151 -2.10 -18.51 -7.89
CA ASP A 151 -1.42 -17.78 -8.96
C ASP A 151 -1.47 -16.26 -8.74
N LEU A 152 -2.66 -15.73 -8.46
CA LEU A 152 -2.83 -14.32 -8.15
C LEU A 152 -1.99 -13.93 -6.92
N GLY A 153 -1.90 -14.80 -5.92
CA GLY A 153 -1.09 -14.59 -4.73
C GLY A 153 0.40 -14.45 -4.99
N GLU A 154 0.93 -15.09 -6.03
CA GLU A 154 2.34 -14.90 -6.43
C GLU A 154 2.59 -13.46 -6.90
N SER A 155 1.60 -12.80 -7.51
CA SER A 155 1.74 -11.40 -7.93
C SER A 155 1.93 -10.42 -6.77
N CYS A 156 1.66 -10.82 -5.52
CA CYS A 156 1.94 -9.98 -4.35
C CYS A 156 3.43 -9.59 -4.26
N GLN A 157 4.34 -10.42 -4.76
CA GLN A 157 5.79 -10.16 -4.71
C GLN A 157 6.22 -9.00 -5.60
N ALA A 158 5.39 -8.59 -6.56
CA ALA A 158 5.63 -7.41 -7.38
C ALA A 158 5.67 -6.11 -6.55
N CYS A 159 5.08 -6.11 -5.36
CA CYS A 159 5.02 -4.94 -4.48
C CYS A 159 5.47 -5.22 -3.04
N HIS A 160 5.36 -6.46 -2.56
CA HIS A 160 5.71 -6.87 -1.21
C HIS A 160 6.94 -7.76 -1.20
N LYS A 161 7.97 -7.40 -0.43
CA LYS A 161 9.17 -8.23 -0.27
C LYS A 161 8.97 -9.40 0.70
N GLU A 162 7.96 -9.31 1.55
CA GLU A 162 7.70 -10.28 2.62
C GLU A 162 6.39 -11.02 2.37
N SER A 163 6.39 -12.32 2.66
CA SER A 163 5.21 -13.19 2.50
C SER A 163 4.07 -12.84 3.48
N ALA A 164 4.34 -12.09 4.56
CA ALA A 164 3.35 -11.72 5.55
C ALA A 164 2.15 -10.94 4.96
N ALA A 165 2.37 -10.16 3.90
CA ALA A 165 1.30 -9.45 3.20
C ALA A 165 0.34 -10.42 2.49
N ARG A 166 0.89 -11.44 1.82
CA ARG A 166 0.13 -12.51 1.18
C ARG A 166 -0.61 -13.35 2.21
N GLU A 167 0.08 -13.80 3.26
CA GLU A 167 -0.50 -14.64 4.32
C GLU A 167 -1.69 -13.96 5.02
N ARG A 168 -1.65 -12.63 5.19
CA ARG A 168 -2.77 -11.90 5.80
C ARG A 168 -4.08 -12.04 5.03
N ILE A 169 -4.03 -12.15 3.70
CA ILE A 169 -5.22 -12.17 2.83
C ILE A 169 -5.52 -13.59 2.34
N LEU A 170 -4.49 -14.31 1.89
CA LEU A 170 -4.59 -15.63 1.24
C LEU A 170 -4.07 -16.77 2.11
N GLY A 171 -3.83 -16.52 3.39
CA GLY A 171 -3.29 -17.50 4.33
C GLY A 171 -4.31 -18.49 4.87
N LYS A 172 -3.99 -19.07 6.03
CA LYS A 172 -4.77 -20.18 6.62
C LYS A 172 -6.27 -19.91 6.70
N ALA A 173 -6.68 -18.71 7.13
CA ALA A 173 -8.10 -18.38 7.31
C ALA A 173 -8.90 -18.38 5.98
N ALA A 174 -8.26 -18.04 4.86
CA ALA A 174 -8.86 -18.14 3.53
C ALA A 174 -8.94 -19.60 3.08
N GLY A 175 -7.88 -20.38 3.31
CA GLY A 175 -7.85 -21.82 3.05
C GLY A 175 -8.92 -22.59 3.82
N ASP A 176 -9.06 -22.32 5.12
CA ASP A 176 -10.08 -22.93 5.99
C ASP A 176 -11.49 -22.64 5.46
N SER A 177 -11.77 -21.40 5.04
CA SER A 177 -13.08 -21.05 4.44
C SER A 177 -13.36 -21.86 3.18
N LEU A 178 -12.39 -22.05 2.29
CA LEU A 178 -12.57 -22.84 1.07
C LEU A 178 -12.74 -24.34 1.36
N THR A 179 -12.07 -24.87 2.39
CA THR A 179 -12.30 -26.23 2.89
C THR A 179 -13.74 -26.42 3.37
N HIS A 180 -14.30 -25.44 4.09
CA HIS A 180 -15.70 -25.49 4.51
C HIS A 180 -16.69 -25.37 3.33
N VAL A 181 -16.36 -24.58 2.30
CA VAL A 181 -17.14 -24.55 1.05
C VAL A 181 -17.16 -25.95 0.41
N ARG A 182 -16.00 -26.61 0.31
CA ARG A 182 -15.91 -27.97 -0.24
C ARG A 182 -16.77 -28.95 0.54
N ALA A 183 -16.65 -28.99 1.87
CA ALA A 183 -17.43 -29.88 2.72
C ALA A 183 -18.94 -29.65 2.57
N GLY A 184 -19.38 -28.39 2.41
CA GLY A 184 -20.76 -28.06 2.11
C GLY A 184 -21.23 -28.62 0.76
N ILE A 185 -20.40 -28.53 -0.28
CA ILE A 185 -20.70 -29.08 -1.61
C ILE A 185 -20.79 -30.61 -1.57
N GLU A 186 -19.86 -31.27 -0.88
CA GLU A 186 -19.81 -32.74 -0.79
C GLU A 186 -21.00 -33.34 -0.04
N SER A 187 -21.53 -32.61 0.94
CA SER A 187 -22.70 -32.98 1.75
C SER A 187 -24.03 -32.51 1.17
N ASP A 188 -24.04 -31.86 -0.01
CA ASP A 188 -25.19 -31.16 -0.59
C ASP A 188 -25.84 -30.12 0.35
N ASP A 189 -25.10 -29.59 1.34
CA ASP A 189 -25.56 -28.51 2.21
C ASP A 189 -25.35 -27.15 1.52
N VAL A 190 -26.33 -26.77 0.71
CA VAL A 190 -26.36 -25.50 -0.03
C VAL A 190 -26.28 -24.28 0.91
N ARG A 191 -26.84 -24.38 2.12
CA ARG A 191 -26.86 -23.29 3.09
C ARG A 191 -25.45 -23.06 3.64
N SER A 192 -24.78 -24.11 4.10
CA SER A 192 -23.41 -24.02 4.59
C SER A 192 -22.46 -23.60 3.48
N THR A 193 -22.57 -24.19 2.28
CA THR A 193 -21.79 -23.81 1.10
C THR A 193 -21.88 -22.30 0.83
N GLY A 194 -23.12 -21.77 0.79
CA GLY A 194 -23.36 -20.35 0.53
C GLY A 194 -22.78 -19.44 1.62
N ARG A 195 -22.92 -19.84 2.89
CA ARG A 195 -22.37 -19.08 4.03
C ARG A 195 -20.85 -18.99 3.95
N TYR A 196 -20.16 -20.12 3.84
CA TYR A 196 -18.70 -20.14 3.83
C TYR A 196 -18.10 -19.51 2.57
N LEU A 197 -18.80 -19.58 1.43
CA LEU A 197 -18.39 -18.87 0.21
C LEU A 197 -18.51 -17.35 0.41
N GLY A 198 -19.55 -16.88 1.11
CA GLY A 198 -19.69 -15.48 1.51
C GLY A 198 -18.60 -15.03 2.49
N GLU A 199 -18.32 -15.83 3.52
CA GLU A 199 -17.23 -15.56 4.46
C GLU A 199 -15.87 -15.48 3.75
N PHE A 200 -15.60 -16.40 2.81
CA PHE A 200 -14.42 -16.36 1.94
C PHE A 200 -14.36 -15.05 1.13
N ALA A 201 -15.47 -14.67 0.48
CA ALA A 201 -15.52 -13.46 -0.36
C ALA A 201 -15.26 -12.17 0.45
N VAL A 202 -15.74 -12.09 1.68
CA VAL A 202 -15.45 -10.96 2.57
C VAL A 202 -13.97 -10.94 2.95
N ARG A 203 -13.43 -12.05 3.45
CA ARG A 203 -12.04 -12.12 3.93
C ARG A 203 -10.99 -11.94 2.84
N VAL A 204 -11.27 -12.40 1.63
CA VAL A 204 -10.28 -12.35 0.54
C VAL A 204 -10.56 -11.20 -0.41
N CYS A 205 -11.75 -11.17 -1.00
CA CYS A 205 -12.06 -10.21 -2.05
C CYS A 205 -12.24 -8.80 -1.46
N ALA A 206 -12.99 -8.65 -0.38
CA ALA A 206 -13.23 -7.32 0.20
C ALA A 206 -11.95 -6.74 0.81
N ASP A 207 -11.17 -7.53 1.55
CA ASP A 207 -9.90 -7.06 2.14
C ASP A 207 -8.88 -6.66 1.07
N CYS A 208 -8.69 -7.49 0.04
CA CYS A 208 -7.80 -7.15 -1.06
C CYS A 208 -8.26 -5.87 -1.79
N HIS A 209 -9.56 -5.73 -2.06
CA HIS A 209 -10.09 -4.53 -2.72
C HIS A 209 -10.00 -3.26 -1.85
N ALA A 210 -10.25 -3.38 -0.54
CA ALA A 210 -10.17 -2.26 0.38
C ALA A 210 -8.74 -1.71 0.48
N ILE A 211 -7.75 -2.60 0.48
CA ILE A 211 -6.33 -2.21 0.59
C ILE A 211 -5.80 -1.72 -0.76
N HIS A 212 -6.07 -2.44 -1.85
CA HIS A 212 -5.39 -2.23 -3.12
C HIS A 212 -6.24 -1.49 -4.16
N ARG A 213 -7.46 -1.97 -4.40
CA ARG A 213 -8.30 -1.45 -5.49
C ARG A 213 -8.73 -0.01 -5.23
N LEU A 214 -9.17 0.30 -4.01
CA LEU A 214 -9.60 1.65 -3.65
C LEU A 214 -8.50 2.68 -3.92
N GLN A 215 -7.28 2.38 -3.48
CA GLN A 215 -6.14 3.27 -3.68
C GLN A 215 -5.78 3.39 -5.17
N SER A 216 -5.77 2.28 -5.90
CA SER A 216 -5.45 2.26 -7.34
C SER A 216 -6.48 3.05 -8.16
N ASP A 217 -7.77 2.91 -7.82
CA ASP A 217 -8.85 3.67 -8.45
C ASP A 217 -8.72 5.17 -8.16
N LEU A 218 -8.39 5.56 -6.92
CA LEU A 218 -8.11 6.95 -6.56
C LEU A 218 -6.88 7.51 -7.30
N ARG A 219 -5.79 6.75 -7.39
CA ARG A 219 -4.60 7.13 -8.17
C ARG A 219 -4.95 7.40 -9.63
N ARG A 220 -5.79 6.54 -10.23
CA ARG A 220 -6.24 6.71 -11.62
C ARG A 220 -7.08 7.97 -11.81
N LEU A 221 -7.98 8.29 -10.87
CA LEU A 221 -8.75 9.54 -10.91
C LEU A 221 -7.84 10.77 -10.85
N LEU A 222 -6.78 10.72 -10.04
CA LEU A 222 -5.81 11.81 -9.91
C LEU A 222 -4.89 11.96 -11.13
N SER A 223 -4.68 10.88 -11.89
CA SER A 223 -3.74 10.85 -13.02
C SER A 223 -4.40 11.15 -14.37
N LYS A 224 -5.73 11.23 -14.45
CA LYS A 224 -6.49 11.59 -15.68
C LYS A 224 -6.63 13.11 -15.88
N ARG A 225 -5.59 13.88 -15.59
CA ARG A 225 -5.51 15.31 -15.93
C ARG A 225 -4.58 15.51 -17.11
#